data_AF-A0A9W7W568-F1
#
_entry.id   AF-A0A9W7W568-F1
#
_cell.length_a   1.000
_cell.length_b   1.000
_cell.length_c   1.000
_cell.angle_alpha   90.00
_cell.angle_beta   90.00
_cell.angle_gamma   90.00
#
_symmetry.space_group_name_H-M   'P 1'
#
loop_
_entity.id
_entity.type
_entity.pdbx_description
1 polymer ?
#
loop_
_entity_poly.entity_id
_entity_poly.type
_entity_poly.pdbx_seq_one_letter_code
_entity_poly.pdbx_strand_id
1 'polypeptide(L)'
;MAADGDEEDDYLSMSFAEPEPSKKETSLQRTARLKKEAAERGKVQSKKERERQAKEAREKALATELDASNKGAQMMTKMGFKGGALGKSEDARTQPIELLMKDDRGGIGMDSEKKRKIREAAEELEGQQKKQKVDFDAFRERNKHAEVDMRTEWQMWSAMRTLEGFDTGDLDGKEDGTSGSDEGGEQRQAAKQGPKSKPLRSANLLWRPLVKQRLERERDRRMRHDLDQSLSRNTAYDDPDVDDDDKLALGTEVEELDEEDPDLDDYESLTTAERLEKIVTELRVKYHYCFWCKFRYPEAGMEGCPGESEDEHG
;
A
#
# COMPACT_ATOMS: atom_id res chain seq x y z
N MET A 1 11.37 -81.19 -14.32
CA MET A 1 10.08 -81.07 -15.01
C MET A 1 9.52 -79.71 -14.61
N ALA A 2 9.83 -78.68 -15.39
CA ALA A 2 9.09 -78.23 -16.57
C ALA A 2 7.90 -77.35 -16.16
N ALA A 3 8.08 -76.05 -16.37
CA ALA A 3 7.02 -75.07 -16.59
C ALA A 3 7.66 -73.94 -17.42
N ASP A 4 7.85 -74.26 -18.71
CA ASP A 4 7.95 -73.27 -19.78
C ASP A 4 6.58 -72.57 -19.86
N GLY A 5 6.58 -71.25 -19.67
CA GLY A 5 5.46 -70.38 -19.96
C GLY A 5 6.00 -69.27 -20.85
N ASP A 6 5.72 -69.42 -22.15
CA ASP A 6 6.15 -68.56 -23.24
C ASP A 6 6.07 -67.06 -22.90
N GLU A 7 7.23 -66.40 -22.93
CA GLU A 7 7.35 -64.94 -23.07
C GLU A 7 6.97 -64.59 -24.52
N GLU A 8 5.68 -64.35 -24.75
CA GLU A 8 5.22 -63.67 -25.96
C GLU A 8 5.77 -62.24 -25.95
N ASP A 9 6.97 -62.07 -26.52
CA ASP A 9 7.56 -60.78 -26.82
C ASP A 9 6.52 -59.92 -27.58
N ASP A 10 6.08 -58.84 -26.91
CA ASP A 10 5.10 -57.86 -27.36
C ASP A 10 5.55 -57.24 -28.71
N TYR A 11 5.15 -57.91 -29.79
CA TYR A 11 5.53 -57.71 -31.19
C TYR A 11 5.13 -56.34 -31.77
N LEU A 12 4.67 -55.39 -30.95
CA LEU A 12 4.29 -54.04 -31.33
C LEU A 12 4.80 -52.93 -30.38
N SER A 13 5.65 -53.24 -29.39
CA SER A 13 6.22 -52.21 -28.50
C SER A 13 7.67 -51.81 -28.80
N MET A 14 8.11 -51.91 -30.06
CA MET A 14 9.26 -51.13 -30.56
C MET A 14 8.89 -49.65 -30.68
N SER A 15 8.72 -48.98 -29.55
CA SER A 15 8.82 -47.53 -29.50
C SER A 15 10.27 -47.18 -29.80
N PHE A 16 10.51 -46.52 -30.93
CA PHE A 16 11.80 -45.87 -31.17
C PHE A 16 12.04 -44.97 -29.96
N ALA A 17 13.03 -45.30 -29.14
CA ALA A 17 13.50 -44.41 -28.10
C ALA A 17 14.08 -43.19 -28.80
N GLU A 18 13.21 -42.23 -29.12
CA GLU A 18 13.59 -40.88 -29.48
C GLU A 18 14.39 -40.40 -28.27
N PRO A 19 15.71 -40.18 -28.41
CA PRO A 19 16.54 -39.88 -27.25
C PRO A 19 15.93 -38.66 -26.59
N GLU A 20 15.47 -38.79 -25.34
CA GLU A 20 14.86 -37.67 -24.62
C GLU A 20 15.75 -36.45 -24.84
N PRO A 21 15.23 -35.34 -25.41
CA PRO A 21 16.06 -34.19 -25.67
C PRO A 21 16.61 -33.78 -24.33
N SER A 22 17.90 -34.03 -24.11
CA SER A 22 18.59 -33.61 -22.90
C SER A 22 18.20 -32.16 -22.71
N LYS A 23 17.46 -31.84 -21.64
CA LYS A 23 16.97 -30.49 -21.35
C LYS A 23 18.18 -29.64 -20.98
N LYS A 24 19.04 -29.41 -21.96
CA LYS A 24 20.16 -28.48 -21.91
C LYS A 24 19.47 -27.14 -21.82
N GLU A 25 19.38 -26.65 -20.58
CA GLU A 25 18.83 -25.34 -20.28
C GLU A 25 19.42 -24.36 -21.28
N THR A 26 18.54 -23.56 -21.90
CA THR A 26 19.00 -22.51 -22.79
C THR A 26 19.90 -21.56 -22.01
N SER A 27 20.83 -20.88 -22.68
CA SER A 27 21.73 -19.93 -22.01
C SER A 27 20.98 -18.88 -21.20
N LEU A 28 19.78 -18.47 -21.67
CA LEU A 28 18.88 -17.56 -20.97
C LEU A 28 18.27 -18.19 -19.70
N GLN A 29 17.89 -19.47 -19.74
CA GLN A 29 17.38 -20.18 -18.56
C GLN A 29 18.47 -20.41 -17.50
N ARG A 30 19.68 -20.75 -17.94
CA ARG A 30 20.84 -20.94 -17.05
C ARG A 30 21.24 -19.63 -16.36
N THR A 31 21.24 -18.53 -17.09
CA THR A 31 21.55 -17.20 -16.53
C THR A 31 20.47 -16.73 -15.55
N ALA A 32 19.18 -16.97 -15.86
CA ALA A 32 18.07 -16.68 -14.94
C ALA A 32 18.18 -17.48 -13.64
N ARG A 33 18.53 -18.77 -13.70
CA ARG A 33 18.75 -19.63 -12.52
C ARG A 33 19.90 -19.12 -11.66
N LEU A 34 21.07 -18.86 -12.27
CA LEU A 34 22.24 -18.33 -11.56
C LEU A 34 21.95 -16.96 -10.95
N LYS A 35 21.19 -16.10 -11.63
CA LYS A 35 20.77 -14.79 -11.11
C LYS A 35 19.84 -14.94 -9.90
N LYS A 36 18.89 -15.88 -9.94
CA LYS A 36 18.01 -16.18 -8.80
C LYS A 36 18.78 -16.74 -7.61
N GLU A 37 19.67 -17.70 -7.85
CA GLU A 37 20.53 -18.32 -6.83
C GLU A 37 21.51 -17.31 -6.22
N ALA A 38 22.06 -16.39 -7.02
CA ALA A 38 22.90 -15.29 -6.54
C ALA A 38 22.09 -14.28 -5.72
N ALA A 39 20.85 -13.98 -6.11
CA ALA A 39 19.95 -13.12 -5.32
C ALA A 39 19.57 -13.77 -3.98
N GLU A 40 19.34 -15.09 -3.95
CA GLU A 40 19.06 -15.85 -2.73
C GLU A 40 20.28 -15.94 -1.81
N ARG A 41 21.50 -16.14 -2.37
CA ARG A 41 22.76 -16.11 -1.59
C ARG A 41 23.14 -14.71 -1.12
N GLY A 42 22.83 -13.68 -1.91
CA GLY A 42 23.09 -12.28 -1.58
C GLY A 42 22.11 -11.70 -0.56
N LYS A 43 21.03 -12.42 -0.25
CA LYS A 43 20.06 -12.00 0.75
C LYS A 43 20.65 -12.20 2.15
N VAL A 44 21.24 -11.14 2.70
CA VAL A 44 21.66 -11.11 4.10
C VAL A 44 20.43 -11.31 4.98
N GLN A 45 20.44 -12.36 5.79
CA GLN A 45 19.36 -12.63 6.73
C GLN A 45 19.16 -11.42 7.65
N SER A 46 17.90 -11.09 7.92
CA SER A 46 17.59 -10.00 8.84
C SER A 46 18.20 -10.27 10.22
N LYS A 47 18.53 -9.21 10.97
CA LYS A 47 19.10 -9.33 12.33
C LYS A 47 18.25 -10.26 13.22
N LYS A 48 16.93 -10.15 13.13
CA LYS A 48 15.95 -10.97 13.88
C LYS A 48 16.01 -12.45 13.49
N GLU A 49 16.19 -12.74 12.20
CA GLU A 49 16.26 -14.11 11.70
C GLU A 49 17.56 -14.81 12.09
N ARG A 50 18.69 -14.08 12.04
CA ARG A 50 19.99 -14.58 12.50
C ARG A 50 19.98 -14.89 13.99
N GLU A 51 19.35 -14.03 14.81
CA GLU A 51 19.19 -14.26 16.24
C GLU A 51 18.32 -15.49 16.54
N ARG A 52 17.25 -15.71 15.77
CA ARG A 52 16.42 -16.93 15.89
C ARG A 52 17.24 -18.19 15.57
N GLN A 53 17.98 -18.19 14.46
CA GLN A 53 18.82 -19.33 14.08
C GLN A 53 19.92 -19.61 15.12
N ALA A 54 20.52 -18.56 15.71
CA ALA A 54 21.48 -18.72 16.80
C ALA A 54 20.86 -19.33 18.07
N LYS A 55 19.63 -18.94 18.42
CA LYS A 55 18.88 -19.56 19.54
C LYS A 55 18.58 -21.02 19.28
N GLU A 56 18.04 -21.35 18.10
CA GLU A 56 17.76 -22.73 17.71
C GLU A 56 19.04 -23.59 17.67
N ALA A 57 20.16 -23.03 17.19
CA ALA A 57 21.45 -23.72 17.19
C ALA A 57 21.95 -23.99 18.62
N ARG A 58 21.75 -23.03 19.54
CA ARG A 58 22.08 -23.19 20.95
C ARG A 58 21.20 -24.25 21.63
N GLU A 59 19.90 -24.23 21.38
CA GLU A 59 18.96 -25.23 21.91
C GLU A 59 19.28 -26.63 21.39
N LYS A 60 19.57 -26.75 20.09
CA LYS A 60 20.02 -28.02 19.50
C LYS A 60 21.33 -28.49 20.13
N ALA A 61 22.30 -27.60 20.31
CA ALA A 61 23.58 -27.95 20.94
C ALA A 61 23.44 -28.35 22.42
N LEU A 62 22.49 -27.73 23.16
CA LEU A 62 22.16 -28.10 24.53
C LEU A 62 21.42 -29.45 24.60
N ALA A 63 20.59 -29.75 23.59
CA ALA A 63 19.84 -30.99 23.50
C ALA A 63 20.68 -32.19 23.01
N THR A 64 21.71 -31.95 22.21
CA THR A 64 22.61 -33.01 21.73
C THR A 64 23.58 -33.44 22.83
N GLU A 65 23.51 -34.71 23.22
CA GLU A 65 24.50 -35.32 24.12
C GLU A 65 25.89 -35.35 23.46
N LEU A 66 26.94 -35.39 24.28
CA LEU A 66 28.31 -35.47 23.78
C LEU A 66 28.55 -36.81 23.08
N ASP A 67 28.93 -36.75 21.80
CA ASP A 67 29.28 -37.93 21.02
C ASP A 67 30.53 -38.66 21.58
N ALA A 68 30.57 -39.99 21.47
CA ALA A 68 31.63 -40.85 21.97
C ALA A 68 33.00 -40.60 21.28
N SER A 69 32.99 -39.97 20.11
CA SER A 69 34.19 -39.52 19.40
C SER A 69 34.86 -38.31 20.07
N ASN A 70 34.12 -37.54 20.88
CA ASN A 70 34.66 -36.36 21.55
C ASN A 70 35.69 -36.78 22.62
N LYS A 71 36.89 -36.17 22.58
CA LYS A 71 37.97 -36.40 23.56
C LYS A 71 37.48 -36.27 25.00
N GLY A 72 36.52 -35.37 25.27
CA GLY A 72 35.89 -35.22 26.58
C GLY A 72 35.15 -36.47 27.04
N ALA A 73 34.31 -37.06 26.17
CA ALA A 73 33.61 -38.31 26.45
C ALA A 73 34.59 -39.48 26.68
N GLN A 74 35.68 -39.55 25.89
CA GLN A 74 36.72 -40.56 26.05
C GLN A 74 37.53 -40.43 27.35
N MET A 75 37.72 -39.21 27.85
CA MET A 75 38.34 -39.01 29.16
C MET A 75 37.38 -39.36 30.30
N MET A 76 36.10 -39.01 30.18
CA MET A 76 35.10 -39.33 31.20
C MET A 76 34.88 -40.84 31.36
N THR A 77 34.83 -41.59 30.24
CA THR A 77 34.73 -43.05 30.28
C THR A 77 35.96 -43.69 30.93
N LYS A 78 37.17 -43.17 30.67
CA LYS A 78 38.41 -43.60 31.34
C LYS A 78 38.43 -43.29 32.85
N MET A 79 37.72 -42.23 33.27
CA MET A 79 37.53 -41.89 34.68
C MET A 79 36.38 -42.67 35.34
N GLY A 80 35.77 -43.63 34.63
CA GLY A 80 34.75 -44.52 35.18
C GLY A 80 33.30 -44.06 34.98
N PHE A 81 33.06 -43.04 34.16
CA PHE A 81 31.70 -42.62 33.78
C PHE A 81 31.07 -43.65 32.84
N LYS A 82 29.99 -44.31 33.28
CA LYS A 82 29.28 -45.37 32.53
C LYS A 82 27.94 -44.90 31.94
N GLY A 83 27.71 -43.58 31.92
CA GLY A 83 26.40 -42.98 31.58
C GLY A 83 25.53 -42.78 32.82
N GLY A 84 24.70 -41.73 32.81
CA GLY A 84 23.84 -41.33 33.94
C GLY A 84 24.35 -40.11 34.69
N ALA A 85 23.87 -39.92 35.92
CA ALA A 85 24.22 -38.76 36.73
C ALA A 85 25.60 -38.92 37.40
N LEU A 86 26.34 -37.82 37.51
CA LEU A 86 27.64 -37.80 38.20
C LEU A 86 27.45 -37.61 39.71
N GLY A 87 28.09 -38.45 40.52
CA GLY A 87 28.11 -38.33 41.99
C GLY A 87 27.77 -39.64 42.71
N LYS A 88 27.78 -39.59 44.04
CA LYS A 88 27.46 -40.75 44.91
C LYS A 88 25.95 -40.95 45.11
N SER A 89 25.15 -39.92 44.83
CA SER A 89 23.69 -39.91 44.98
C SER A 89 23.01 -40.31 43.67
N GLU A 90 21.99 -41.15 43.76
CA GLU A 90 21.24 -41.65 42.60
C GLU A 90 20.29 -40.60 41.98
N ASP A 91 19.95 -39.52 42.70
CA ASP A 91 19.04 -38.45 42.26
C ASP A 91 19.72 -37.23 41.61
N ALA A 92 20.95 -37.37 41.11
CA ALA A 92 21.65 -36.26 40.48
C ALA A 92 21.13 -35.96 39.07
N ARG A 93 21.22 -34.68 38.64
CA ARG A 93 20.74 -34.24 37.33
C ARG A 93 21.61 -34.82 36.21
N THR A 94 20.96 -35.38 35.19
CA THR A 94 21.60 -35.90 33.98
C THR A 94 21.73 -34.84 32.88
N GLN A 95 20.86 -33.82 32.90
CA GLN A 95 20.87 -32.73 31.93
C GLN A 95 21.51 -31.46 32.51
N PRO A 96 22.26 -30.70 31.68
CA PRO A 96 22.78 -29.38 32.07
C PRO A 96 21.68 -28.42 32.52
N ILE A 97 22.03 -27.47 33.40
CA ILE A 97 21.08 -26.46 33.87
C ILE A 97 20.73 -25.51 32.71
N GLU A 98 19.43 -25.31 32.50
CA GLU A 98 18.94 -24.36 31.49
C GLU A 98 19.30 -22.92 31.85
N LEU A 99 19.85 -22.21 30.86
CA LEU A 99 20.22 -20.80 30.99
C LEU A 99 19.16 -19.90 30.33
N LEU A 100 18.28 -19.34 31.15
CA LEU A 100 17.32 -18.32 30.73
C LEU A 100 18.06 -16.97 30.54
N MET A 101 18.53 -16.72 29.32
CA MET A 101 19.10 -15.41 28.97
C MET A 101 17.97 -14.42 28.75
N LYS A 102 17.92 -13.39 29.60
CA LYS A 102 16.96 -12.30 29.47
C LYS A 102 17.46 -11.35 28.38
N ASP A 103 16.78 -11.34 27.25
CA ASP A 103 17.13 -10.47 26.13
C ASP A 103 16.58 -9.04 26.30
N ASP A 104 15.74 -8.82 27.32
CA ASP A 104 15.09 -7.55 27.60
C ASP A 104 15.84 -6.75 28.66
N ARG A 105 15.99 -5.44 28.42
CA ARG A 105 16.47 -4.46 29.43
C ARG A 105 15.42 -4.11 30.48
N GLY A 106 14.25 -4.76 30.45
CA GLY A 106 13.18 -4.52 31.41
C GLY A 106 13.53 -5.03 32.81
N GLY A 107 12.85 -4.54 33.84
CA GLY A 107 12.98 -5.06 35.20
C GLY A 107 12.55 -6.53 35.28
N ILE A 108 13.14 -7.30 36.20
CA ILE A 108 12.70 -8.68 36.49
C ILE A 108 11.27 -8.57 37.06
N GLY A 109 10.27 -9.09 36.32
CA GLY A 109 8.85 -9.01 36.72
C GLY A 109 7.93 -8.24 35.75
N MET A 110 8.45 -7.48 34.79
CA MET A 110 7.58 -6.79 33.80
C MET A 110 7.00 -7.74 32.74
N ASP A 111 7.64 -8.88 32.52
CA ASP A 111 7.24 -9.83 31.46
C ASP A 111 5.89 -10.50 31.76
N SER A 112 5.53 -10.67 33.04
CA SER A 112 4.22 -11.21 33.45
C SER A 112 3.11 -10.18 33.26
N GLU A 113 3.35 -8.92 33.61
CA GLU A 113 2.39 -7.83 33.41
C GLU A 113 2.16 -7.52 31.93
N LYS A 114 3.22 -7.52 31.13
CA LYS A 114 3.12 -7.30 29.68
C LYS A 114 2.36 -8.45 28.99
N LYS A 115 2.61 -9.71 29.40
CA LYS A 115 1.82 -10.87 28.93
C LYS A 115 0.34 -10.78 29.33
N ARG A 116 0.02 -10.26 30.51
CA ARG A 116 -1.38 -10.02 30.94
C ARG A 116 -2.07 -8.97 30.07
N LYS A 117 -1.43 -7.81 29.87
CA LYS A 117 -1.95 -6.72 29.04
C LYS A 117 -2.16 -7.13 27.58
N ILE A 118 -1.24 -7.91 27.01
CA ILE A 118 -1.37 -8.40 25.63
C ILE A 118 -2.58 -9.34 25.49
N ARG A 119 -2.82 -10.21 26.49
CA ARG A 119 -3.98 -11.12 26.48
C ARG A 119 -5.29 -10.36 26.60
N GLU A 120 -5.36 -9.39 27.51
CA GLU A 120 -6.53 -8.53 27.73
C GLU A 120 -6.87 -7.72 26.47
N ALA A 121 -5.88 -7.12 25.81
CA ALA A 121 -6.07 -6.40 24.55
C ALA A 121 -6.50 -7.33 23.39
N ALA A 122 -5.98 -8.56 23.34
CA ALA A 122 -6.39 -9.53 22.32
C ALA A 122 -7.84 -10.00 22.52
N GLU A 123 -8.24 -10.24 23.78
CA GLU A 123 -9.62 -10.60 24.13
C GLU A 123 -10.60 -9.45 23.88
N GLU A 124 -10.18 -8.21 24.10
CA GLU A 124 -10.98 -7.02 23.80
C GLU A 124 -11.20 -6.84 22.29
N LEU A 125 -10.15 -7.01 21.48
CA LEU A 125 -10.25 -6.99 20.02
C LEU A 125 -11.11 -8.14 19.48
N GLU A 126 -10.94 -9.35 20.01
CA GLU A 126 -11.76 -10.51 19.63
C GLU A 126 -13.23 -10.34 20.05
N GLY A 127 -13.47 -9.69 21.20
CA GLY A 127 -14.80 -9.32 21.67
C GLY A 127 -15.46 -8.26 20.78
N GLN A 128 -14.71 -7.28 20.28
CA GLN A 128 -15.20 -6.29 19.32
C GLN A 128 -15.53 -6.94 17.96
N GLN A 129 -14.68 -7.83 17.47
CA GLN A 129 -14.91 -8.57 16.21
C GLN A 129 -16.12 -9.51 16.31
N LYS A 130 -16.32 -10.18 17.44
CA LYS A 130 -17.50 -11.05 17.69
C LYS A 130 -18.80 -10.26 17.87
N LYS A 131 -18.74 -9.04 18.40
CA LYS A 131 -19.89 -8.11 18.48
C LYS A 131 -20.24 -7.53 17.10
N GLN A 132 -19.28 -7.45 16.18
CA GLN A 132 -19.49 -6.98 14.81
C GLN A 132 -19.91 -8.12 13.87
N LYS A 133 -20.95 -8.87 14.25
CA LYS A 133 -21.72 -9.65 13.27
C LYS A 133 -22.49 -8.61 12.44
N VAL A 134 -21.92 -8.17 11.32
CA VAL A 134 -22.58 -7.23 10.42
C VAL A 134 -23.87 -7.89 9.95
N ASP A 135 -24.99 -7.41 10.47
CA ASP A 135 -26.31 -7.89 10.07
C ASP A 135 -26.51 -7.60 8.57
N PHE A 136 -27.24 -8.46 7.86
CA PHE A 136 -27.42 -8.30 6.41
C PHE A 136 -28.07 -6.94 6.05
N ASP A 137 -28.93 -6.42 6.93
CA ASP A 137 -29.56 -5.11 6.77
C ASP A 137 -28.54 -3.96 6.94
N ALA A 138 -27.61 -4.08 7.89
CA ALA A 138 -26.56 -3.09 8.09
C ALA A 138 -25.58 -3.02 6.90
N PHE A 139 -25.32 -4.14 6.24
CA PHE A 139 -24.54 -4.16 4.99
C PHE A 139 -25.30 -3.46 3.85
N ARG A 140 -26.60 -3.70 3.72
CA ARG A 140 -27.44 -3.07 2.70
C ARG A 140 -27.54 -1.55 2.91
N GLU A 141 -27.72 -1.10 4.14
CA GLU A 141 -27.76 0.33 4.47
C GLU A 141 -26.41 1.00 4.20
N ARG A 142 -25.30 0.36 4.56
CA ARG A 142 -23.95 0.89 4.28
C ARG A 142 -23.71 1.07 2.78
N ASN A 143 -24.10 0.09 1.96
CA ASN A 143 -23.94 0.21 0.51
C ASN A 143 -24.84 1.31 -0.08
N LYS A 144 -26.09 1.43 0.38
CA LYS A 144 -26.98 2.53 -0.04
C LYS A 144 -26.40 3.89 0.29
N HIS A 145 -25.92 4.09 1.52
CA HIS A 145 -25.29 5.35 1.91
C HIS A 145 -24.02 5.61 1.11
N ALA A 146 -23.14 4.61 0.95
CA ALA A 146 -21.93 4.76 0.13
C ALA A 146 -22.22 5.12 -1.33
N GLU A 147 -23.27 4.55 -1.94
CA GLU A 147 -23.69 4.90 -3.30
C GLU A 147 -24.24 6.34 -3.40
N VAL A 148 -25.05 6.75 -2.43
CA VAL A 148 -25.58 8.12 -2.35
C VAL A 148 -24.45 9.14 -2.11
N ASP A 149 -23.52 8.85 -1.20
CA ASP A 149 -22.38 9.70 -0.90
C ASP A 149 -21.48 9.84 -2.13
N MET A 150 -21.13 8.74 -2.80
CA MET A 150 -20.35 8.77 -4.05
C MET A 150 -21.05 9.57 -5.16
N ARG A 151 -22.38 9.46 -5.27
CA ARG A 151 -23.17 10.21 -6.26
C ARG A 151 -23.17 11.71 -5.95
N THR A 152 -23.44 12.08 -4.70
CA THR A 152 -23.47 13.48 -4.27
C THR A 152 -22.08 14.12 -4.33
N GLU A 153 -21.02 13.38 -4.00
CA GLU A 153 -19.64 13.81 -4.19
C GLU A 153 -19.33 14.07 -5.67
N TRP A 154 -19.73 13.17 -6.56
CA TRP A 154 -19.52 13.35 -8.00
C TRP A 154 -20.27 14.59 -8.53
N GLN A 155 -21.53 14.78 -8.12
CA GLN A 155 -22.32 15.96 -8.45
C GLN A 155 -21.69 17.24 -7.90
N MET A 156 -21.21 17.23 -6.66
CA MET A 156 -20.50 18.34 -6.03
C MET A 156 -19.26 18.74 -6.85
N TRP A 157 -18.41 17.77 -7.22
CA TRP A 157 -17.24 18.03 -8.06
C TRP A 157 -17.60 18.55 -9.46
N SER A 158 -18.69 18.05 -10.03
CA SER A 158 -19.22 18.54 -11.31
C SER A 158 -19.71 19.99 -11.19
N ALA A 159 -20.48 20.31 -10.14
CA ALA A 159 -21.02 21.63 -9.87
C ALA A 159 -19.90 22.66 -9.61
N MET A 160 -18.87 22.29 -8.85
CA MET A 160 -17.67 23.13 -8.66
C MET A 160 -17.01 23.47 -10.00
N ARG A 161 -16.89 22.49 -10.91
CA ARG A 161 -16.30 22.70 -12.24
C ARG A 161 -17.15 23.62 -13.11
N THR A 162 -18.49 23.50 -13.04
CA THR A 162 -19.38 24.43 -13.76
C THR A 162 -19.27 25.85 -13.20
N LEU A 163 -19.19 26.02 -11.87
CA LEU A 163 -19.05 27.33 -11.25
C LEU A 163 -17.70 27.98 -11.62
N GLU A 164 -16.61 27.21 -11.58
CA GLU A 164 -15.30 27.68 -12.07
C GLU A 164 -15.37 28.13 -13.53
N GLY A 165 -16.04 27.34 -14.38
CA GLY A 165 -16.19 27.67 -15.80
C GLY A 165 -16.96 28.98 -16.03
N PHE A 166 -17.99 29.26 -15.23
CA PHE A 166 -18.73 30.53 -15.28
C PHE A 166 -17.89 31.69 -14.74
N ASP A 167 -17.20 31.52 -13.61
CA ASP A 167 -16.37 32.55 -12.99
C ASP A 167 -15.13 32.92 -13.83
N THR A 168 -14.58 31.95 -14.56
CA THR A 168 -13.42 32.16 -15.45
C THR A 168 -13.80 32.60 -16.85
N GLY A 169 -15.09 32.57 -17.20
CA GLY A 169 -15.60 32.89 -18.55
C GLY A 169 -15.26 31.83 -19.61
N ASP A 170 -14.79 30.65 -19.21
CA ASP A 170 -14.44 29.54 -20.13
C ASP A 170 -15.69 28.90 -20.77
N LEU A 171 -16.85 29.00 -20.11
CA LEU A 171 -18.11 28.41 -20.61
C LEU A 171 -18.75 29.19 -21.77
N ASP A 172 -18.57 30.50 -21.85
CA ASP A 172 -19.08 31.31 -22.97
C ASP A 172 -18.19 31.18 -24.24
N GLY A 173 -17.05 30.47 -24.17
CA GLY A 173 -16.15 30.25 -25.30
C GLY A 173 -16.47 29.02 -26.17
N LYS A 174 -17.58 28.32 -25.91
CA LYS A 174 -17.91 27.04 -26.57
C LYS A 174 -19.32 27.02 -27.14
N GLU A 175 -19.61 28.00 -27.97
CA GLU A 175 -20.74 27.99 -28.89
C GLU A 175 -20.31 27.48 -30.27
N ASP A 176 -21.05 26.48 -30.76
CA ASP A 176 -21.09 25.90 -32.11
C ASP A 176 -19.98 24.96 -32.61
N GLY A 177 -20.30 23.66 -32.65
CA GLY A 177 -19.57 22.68 -33.45
C GLY A 177 -19.87 21.21 -33.14
N THR A 178 -21.04 20.73 -33.57
CA THR A 178 -21.37 19.29 -33.60
C THR A 178 -20.51 18.53 -34.61
N SER A 179 -20.05 17.33 -34.20
CA SER A 179 -19.67 16.14 -34.98
C SER A 179 -18.77 16.30 -36.22
N GLY A 180 -17.55 15.74 -36.15
CA GLY A 180 -16.74 15.44 -37.32
C GLY A 180 -15.46 14.70 -36.96
N SER A 181 -15.39 13.43 -37.35
CA SER A 181 -14.24 12.55 -37.36
C SER A 181 -12.95 13.16 -37.94
N ASP A 182 -11.82 12.63 -37.48
CA ASP A 182 -10.74 12.02 -38.29
C ASP A 182 -9.31 12.44 -37.87
N GLU A 183 -8.39 11.57 -38.24
CA GLU A 183 -7.06 11.32 -37.71
C GLU A 183 -6.01 12.41 -37.99
N GLY A 184 -4.95 12.36 -37.17
CA GLY A 184 -3.56 12.57 -37.64
C GLY A 184 -3.08 14.01 -37.80
N GLY A 185 -2.08 14.40 -36.99
CA GLY A 185 -1.28 15.59 -37.28
C GLY A 185 -0.51 16.16 -36.10
N GLU A 186 0.75 15.76 -36.00
CA GLU A 186 1.81 16.32 -35.17
C GLU A 186 1.95 17.86 -35.21
N GLN A 187 2.63 18.37 -34.18
CA GLN A 187 3.21 19.72 -34.02
C GLN A 187 2.28 20.84 -33.55
N ARG A 188 2.16 20.95 -32.22
CA ARG A 188 2.22 22.24 -31.52
C ARG A 188 3.16 22.13 -30.32
N GLN A 189 4.45 22.35 -30.58
CA GLN A 189 5.38 22.75 -29.55
C GLN A 189 5.13 24.24 -29.28
N ALA A 190 4.38 24.55 -28.23
CA ALA A 190 4.23 25.89 -27.70
C ALA A 190 4.33 25.84 -26.18
N ALA A 191 5.41 26.45 -25.66
CA ALA A 191 5.58 26.94 -24.29
C ALA A 191 5.07 26.05 -23.15
N LYS A 192 5.90 25.08 -22.71
CA LYS A 192 5.82 24.54 -21.34
C LYS A 192 6.42 25.55 -20.37
N GLN A 193 5.68 26.61 -20.06
CA GLN A 193 5.78 27.25 -18.76
C GLN A 193 4.54 26.79 -18.01
N GLY A 194 4.72 25.99 -16.96
CA GLY A 194 3.62 25.64 -16.07
C GLY A 194 2.93 26.93 -15.61
N PRO A 195 1.59 26.96 -15.49
CA PRO A 195 0.93 28.14 -14.99
C PRO A 195 1.52 28.46 -13.62
N LYS A 196 2.11 29.64 -13.45
CA LYS A 196 2.37 30.17 -12.11
C LYS A 196 1.03 30.13 -11.40
N SER A 197 0.89 29.24 -10.42
CA SER A 197 -0.39 28.99 -9.78
C SER A 197 -0.85 30.29 -9.15
N LYS A 198 -2.06 30.72 -9.52
CA LYS A 198 -2.71 31.82 -8.81
C LYS A 198 -2.81 31.39 -7.34
N PRO A 199 -2.55 32.28 -6.37
CA PRO A 199 -2.63 31.92 -4.96
C PRO A 199 -4.01 31.36 -4.65
N LEU A 200 -4.09 30.31 -3.83
CA LEU A 200 -5.34 29.61 -3.51
C LEU A 200 -6.44 30.57 -3.03
N ARG A 201 -6.06 31.62 -2.28
CA ARG A 201 -6.95 32.67 -1.77
C ARG A 201 -7.61 33.56 -2.84
N SER A 202 -7.11 33.56 -4.08
CA SER A 202 -7.69 34.35 -5.17
C SER A 202 -8.89 33.67 -5.86
N ALA A 203 -9.08 32.37 -5.64
CA ALA A 203 -10.23 31.62 -6.12
C ALA A 203 -11.44 31.80 -5.19
N ASN A 204 -12.67 31.70 -5.72
CA ASN A 204 -13.85 31.70 -4.86
C ASN A 204 -13.84 30.47 -3.95
N LEU A 205 -14.24 30.66 -2.69
CA LEU A 205 -14.23 29.62 -1.64
C LEU A 205 -14.93 28.32 -2.09
N LEU A 206 -15.98 28.41 -2.91
CA LEU A 206 -16.78 27.27 -3.34
C LEU A 206 -16.08 26.28 -4.28
N TRP A 207 -15.20 26.75 -5.17
CA TRP A 207 -14.43 25.90 -6.09
C TRP A 207 -12.93 25.92 -5.79
N ARG A 208 -12.51 26.60 -4.72
CA ARG A 208 -11.15 26.55 -4.20
C ARG A 208 -10.66 25.13 -3.87
N PRO A 209 -11.48 24.19 -3.34
CA PRO A 209 -11.07 22.78 -3.18
C PRO A 209 -10.65 22.13 -4.50
N LEU A 210 -11.24 22.52 -5.63
CA LEU A 210 -10.86 22.03 -6.96
C LEU A 210 -9.49 22.53 -7.40
N VAL A 211 -9.14 23.76 -7.05
CA VAL A 211 -7.79 24.29 -7.29
C VAL A 211 -6.78 23.58 -6.40
N LYS A 212 -7.09 23.41 -5.11
CA LYS A 212 -6.25 22.66 -4.14
C LYS A 212 -5.98 21.24 -4.63
N GLN A 213 -7.01 20.48 -5.02
CA GLN A 213 -6.86 19.12 -5.55
C GLN A 213 -6.01 19.06 -6.84
N ARG A 214 -6.08 20.09 -7.70
CA ARG A 214 -5.23 20.16 -8.90
C ARG A 214 -3.77 20.40 -8.53
N LEU A 215 -3.50 21.31 -7.59
CA LEU A 215 -2.16 21.59 -7.11
C LEU A 215 -1.55 20.38 -6.38
N GLU A 216 -2.32 19.71 -5.52
CA GLU A 216 -1.92 18.47 -4.85
C GLU A 216 -1.61 17.38 -5.87
N ARG A 217 -2.47 17.17 -6.88
CA ARG A 217 -2.22 16.18 -7.94
C ARG A 217 -0.98 16.52 -8.77
N GLU A 218 -0.73 17.80 -9.03
CA GLU A 218 0.48 18.24 -9.71
C GLU A 218 1.72 18.01 -8.86
N ARG A 219 1.65 18.32 -7.57
CA ARG A 219 2.71 18.06 -6.59
C ARG A 219 2.99 16.57 -6.47
N ASP A 220 1.98 15.73 -6.26
CA ASP A 220 2.12 14.28 -6.21
C ASP A 220 2.78 13.73 -7.48
N ARG A 221 2.42 14.30 -8.64
CA ARG A 221 3.04 13.94 -9.90
C ARG A 221 4.51 14.35 -9.95
N ARG A 222 4.85 15.54 -9.44
CA ARG A 222 6.25 16.01 -9.31
C ARG A 222 7.01 15.11 -8.33
N MET A 223 6.51 14.91 -7.12
CA MET A 223 7.08 14.02 -6.10
C MET A 223 7.31 12.59 -6.63
N ARG A 224 6.35 12.00 -7.35
CA ARG A 224 6.53 10.67 -7.97
C ARG A 224 7.61 10.68 -9.04
N HIS A 225 7.62 11.71 -9.88
CA HIS A 225 8.63 11.86 -10.92
C HIS A 225 10.03 12.09 -10.31
N ASP A 226 10.14 12.89 -9.27
CA ASP A 226 11.38 13.18 -8.56
C ASP A 226 11.87 11.94 -7.80
N LEU A 227 10.95 11.17 -7.20
CA LEU A 227 11.25 9.85 -6.64
C LEU A 227 11.80 8.91 -7.73
N ASP A 228 11.13 8.78 -8.86
CA ASP A 228 11.57 7.94 -9.98
C ASP A 228 12.94 8.37 -10.54
N GLN A 229 13.24 9.68 -10.54
CA GLN A 229 14.56 10.19 -10.91
C GLN A 229 15.61 9.92 -9.82
N SER A 230 15.26 10.11 -8.55
CA SER A 230 16.14 9.88 -7.39
C SER A 230 16.50 8.40 -7.22
N LEU A 231 15.66 7.46 -7.67
CA LEU A 231 15.96 6.02 -7.70
C LEU A 231 17.14 5.67 -8.62
N SER A 232 17.52 6.56 -9.55
CA SER A 232 18.73 6.44 -10.36
C SER A 232 19.98 6.99 -9.66
N ARG A 233 19.83 7.72 -8.55
CA ARG A 233 20.92 8.27 -7.73
C ARG A 233 21.30 7.30 -6.61
N ASN A 234 22.59 7.04 -6.46
CA ASN A 234 23.10 6.20 -5.38
C ASN A 234 23.02 6.96 -4.05
N THR A 235 22.36 6.37 -3.04
CA THR A 235 22.18 6.94 -1.69
C THR A 235 23.49 7.18 -0.93
N ALA A 236 24.63 6.70 -1.45
CA ALA A 236 25.95 6.94 -0.89
C ALA A 236 26.55 8.33 -1.21
N TYR A 237 25.86 9.14 -2.03
CA TYR A 237 26.24 10.52 -2.38
C TYR A 237 25.28 11.54 -1.76
N ASP A 238 25.05 11.46 -0.45
CA ASP A 238 24.54 12.62 0.30
C ASP A 238 25.72 13.54 0.59
N ASP A 239 25.86 14.56 -0.25
CA ASP A 239 26.84 15.62 -0.08
C ASP A 239 26.26 16.68 0.88
N PRO A 240 26.87 16.92 2.05
CA PRO A 240 26.35 17.86 3.06
C PRO A 240 26.45 19.33 2.63
N ASP A 241 27.19 19.64 1.57
CA ASP A 241 27.38 21.02 1.07
C ASP A 241 26.34 21.42 0.01
N VAL A 242 25.32 20.59 -0.22
CA VAL A 242 24.24 20.87 -1.18
C VAL A 242 23.30 21.95 -0.61
N ASP A 243 23.04 22.98 -1.42
CA ASP A 243 22.17 24.10 -1.05
C ASP A 243 20.71 23.66 -0.83
N ASP A 244 19.94 24.42 -0.06
CA ASP A 244 18.55 24.08 0.28
C ASP A 244 17.65 24.03 -0.97
N ASP A 245 17.93 24.88 -1.97
CA ASP A 245 17.26 24.84 -3.28
C ASP A 245 17.50 23.51 -4.02
N ASP A 246 18.72 22.96 -3.92
CA ASP A 246 19.06 21.68 -4.50
C ASP A 246 18.47 20.51 -3.69
N LYS A 247 18.35 20.62 -2.36
CA LYS A 247 17.67 19.62 -1.51
C LYS A 247 16.18 19.53 -1.83
N LEU A 248 15.54 20.67 -2.09
CA LEU A 248 14.15 20.75 -2.53
C LEU A 248 14.00 20.10 -3.91
N ALA A 249 14.90 20.40 -4.85
CA ALA A 249 14.92 19.78 -6.18
C ALA A 249 15.23 18.27 -6.15
N LEU A 250 15.96 17.80 -5.14
CA LEU A 250 16.27 16.39 -4.90
C LEU A 250 15.15 15.64 -4.17
N GLY A 251 14.03 16.31 -3.84
CA GLY A 251 12.88 15.72 -3.16
C GLY A 251 13.20 15.27 -1.72
N THR A 252 14.30 15.76 -1.14
CA THR A 252 14.71 15.45 0.24
C THR A 252 13.92 16.32 1.22
N GLU A 253 13.51 17.50 0.78
CA GLU A 253 12.73 18.46 1.53
C GLU A 253 11.36 18.66 0.86
N VAL A 254 10.30 18.60 1.66
CA VAL A 254 8.91 18.67 1.20
C VAL A 254 8.42 20.08 1.54
N GLU A 255 8.25 20.95 0.54
CA GLU A 255 7.76 22.32 0.76
C GLU A 255 6.37 22.26 1.45
N GLU A 256 6.24 22.62 2.71
CA GLU A 256 4.93 22.68 3.38
C GLU A 256 4.11 23.80 2.72
N LEU A 257 3.10 23.40 1.94
CA LEU A 257 2.19 24.31 1.22
C LEU A 257 0.91 24.57 2.02
N ASP A 258 0.93 24.25 3.31
CA ASP A 258 -0.20 24.42 4.21
C ASP A 258 -0.21 25.86 4.71
N GLU A 259 -0.49 26.79 3.79
CA GLU A 259 -1.03 28.08 4.21
C GLU A 259 -2.45 27.81 4.73
N GLU A 260 -2.54 27.54 6.04
CA GLU A 260 -3.79 27.29 6.76
C GLU A 260 -4.84 28.33 6.35
N ASP A 261 -5.92 27.85 5.74
CA ASP A 261 -7.02 28.69 5.29
C ASP A 261 -8.28 28.32 6.07
N PRO A 262 -8.54 28.99 7.20
CA PRO A 262 -9.60 28.60 8.11
C PRO A 262 -10.98 28.66 7.45
N ASP A 263 -11.18 29.58 6.49
CA ASP A 263 -12.44 29.70 5.75
C ASP A 263 -12.68 28.49 4.83
N LEU A 264 -11.62 27.95 4.22
CA LEU A 264 -11.68 26.74 3.42
C LEU A 264 -11.93 25.51 4.29
N ASP A 265 -11.27 25.41 5.44
CA ASP A 265 -11.44 24.28 6.37
C ASP A 265 -12.84 24.25 6.97
N ASP A 266 -13.39 25.41 7.35
CA ASP A 266 -14.78 25.55 7.78
C ASP A 266 -15.74 25.11 6.67
N TYR A 267 -15.45 25.44 5.40
CA TYR A 267 -16.24 24.98 4.26
C TYR A 267 -16.09 23.47 4.00
N GLU A 268 -14.88 22.93 4.13
CA GLU A 268 -14.58 21.50 3.99
C GLU A 268 -15.11 20.66 5.16
N SER A 269 -15.48 21.26 6.28
CA SER A 269 -16.12 20.59 7.43
C SER A 269 -17.61 20.30 7.22
N LEU A 270 -18.28 21.03 6.31
CA LEU A 270 -19.69 20.82 5.96
C LEU A 270 -19.89 19.48 5.26
N THR A 271 -21.12 18.96 5.26
CA THR A 271 -21.44 17.75 4.49
C THR A 271 -21.32 18.00 2.97
N THR A 272 -21.12 16.94 2.19
CA THR A 272 -21.04 17.03 0.72
C THR A 272 -22.33 17.58 0.10
N ALA A 273 -23.49 17.25 0.68
CA ALA A 273 -24.79 17.75 0.29
C ALA A 273 -24.92 19.28 0.52
N GLU A 274 -24.57 19.77 1.71
CA GLU A 274 -24.62 21.21 2.01
C GLU A 274 -23.66 22.02 1.12
N ARG A 275 -22.49 21.45 0.79
CA ARG A 275 -21.56 22.07 -0.16
C ARG A 275 -22.16 22.16 -1.56
N LEU A 276 -22.84 21.11 -2.03
CA LEU A 276 -23.55 21.12 -3.32
C LEU A 276 -24.66 22.18 -3.35
N GLU A 277 -25.47 22.28 -2.30
CA GLU A 277 -26.55 23.29 -2.19
C GLU A 277 -26.00 24.73 -2.27
N LYS A 278 -24.89 25.02 -1.57
CA LYS A 278 -24.21 26.33 -1.64
C LYS A 278 -23.73 26.65 -3.06
N ILE A 279 -23.21 25.67 -3.79
CA ILE A 279 -22.78 25.87 -5.18
C ILE A 279 -23.98 26.12 -6.10
N VAL A 280 -25.05 25.33 -5.95
CA VAL A 280 -26.26 25.44 -6.79
C VAL A 280 -26.98 26.77 -6.56
N THR A 281 -27.11 27.21 -5.32
CA THR A 281 -27.72 28.50 -4.98
C THR A 281 -26.93 29.67 -5.59
N GLU A 282 -25.60 29.64 -5.51
CA GLU A 282 -24.73 30.65 -6.13
C GLU A 282 -24.83 30.66 -7.66
N LEU A 283 -24.91 29.49 -8.31
CA LEU A 283 -25.15 29.36 -9.75
C LEU A 283 -26.50 29.98 -10.17
N ARG A 284 -27.54 29.86 -9.35
CA ARG A 284 -28.86 30.45 -9.61
C ARG A 284 -28.87 31.95 -9.43
N VAL A 285 -28.29 32.44 -8.34
CA VAL A 285 -28.29 33.88 -7.99
C VAL A 285 -27.41 34.67 -8.95
N LYS A 286 -26.19 34.20 -9.24
CA LYS A 286 -25.22 34.95 -10.06
C LYS A 286 -25.41 34.73 -11.56
N TYR A 287 -25.65 33.49 -11.97
CA TYR A 287 -25.64 33.10 -13.38
C TYR A 287 -27.00 32.71 -13.94
N HIS A 288 -28.05 32.69 -13.10
CA HIS A 288 -29.39 32.20 -13.45
C HIS A 288 -29.33 30.80 -14.08
N TYR A 289 -28.39 29.98 -13.64
CA TYR A 289 -28.15 28.65 -14.19
C TYR A 289 -28.69 27.57 -13.25
N CYS A 290 -29.49 26.66 -13.78
CA CYS A 290 -29.93 25.47 -13.04
C CYS A 290 -28.98 24.30 -13.34
N PHE A 291 -28.31 23.79 -12.29
CA PHE A 291 -27.43 22.63 -12.39
C PHE A 291 -28.16 21.36 -12.85
N TRP A 292 -29.40 21.16 -12.40
CA TRP A 292 -30.21 19.96 -12.70
C TRP A 292 -30.78 19.99 -14.12
N CYS A 293 -31.38 21.11 -14.53
CA CYS A 293 -31.86 21.30 -15.91
C CYS A 293 -30.73 21.50 -16.92
N LYS A 294 -29.53 21.86 -16.46
CA LYS A 294 -28.36 22.26 -17.27
C LYS A 294 -28.69 23.40 -18.25
N PHE A 295 -29.49 24.34 -17.79
CA PHE A 295 -29.96 25.46 -18.61
C PHE A 295 -29.73 26.79 -17.91
N ARG A 296 -29.28 27.78 -18.69
CA ARG A 296 -29.11 29.17 -18.24
C ARG A 296 -30.36 29.95 -18.60
N TYR A 297 -31.05 30.45 -17.58
CA TYR A 297 -32.27 31.21 -17.73
C TYR A 297 -31.93 32.70 -17.96
N PRO A 298 -32.67 33.40 -18.84
CA PRO A 298 -32.46 34.83 -19.05
C PRO A 298 -32.89 35.69 -17.87
N GLU A 299 -33.92 35.24 -17.14
CA GLU A 299 -34.56 35.99 -16.06
C GLU A 299 -34.21 35.42 -14.68
N ALA A 300 -34.09 36.31 -13.69
CA ALA A 300 -33.75 35.95 -12.31
C ALA A 300 -34.82 35.07 -11.62
N GLY A 301 -36.07 35.13 -12.09
CA GLY A 301 -37.17 34.32 -11.57
C GLY A 301 -37.16 32.85 -12.02
N MET A 302 -36.25 32.47 -12.93
CA MET A 302 -36.07 31.10 -13.41
C MET A 302 -37.41 30.40 -13.73
N GLU A 303 -38.30 31.10 -14.45
CA GLU A 303 -39.66 30.62 -14.72
C GLU A 303 -39.61 29.29 -15.49
N GLY A 304 -40.12 28.23 -14.86
CA GLY A 304 -40.13 26.86 -15.42
C GLY A 304 -39.08 25.91 -14.83
N CYS A 305 -38.28 26.33 -13.85
CA CYS A 305 -37.45 25.39 -13.08
C CYS A 305 -38.27 24.80 -11.89
N PRO A 306 -38.34 23.46 -11.75
CA PRO A 306 -39.11 22.78 -10.70
C PRO A 306 -38.74 23.12 -9.24
N GLY A 307 -37.49 23.51 -8.97
CA GLY A 307 -37.00 23.83 -7.63
C GLY A 307 -35.48 23.88 -7.58
N GLU A 308 -34.83 23.74 -6.43
CA GLU A 308 -33.36 23.85 -6.25
C GLU A 308 -32.66 22.50 -6.05
N SER A 309 -33.43 21.46 -5.68
CA SER A 309 -32.95 20.14 -5.29
C SER A 309 -33.00 19.12 -6.43
N GLU A 310 -32.24 18.03 -6.31
CA GLU A 310 -32.31 16.90 -7.26
C GLU A 310 -33.71 16.28 -7.31
N ASP A 311 -34.33 16.08 -6.14
CA ASP A 311 -35.60 15.39 -5.98
C ASP A 311 -36.76 16.08 -6.74
N GLU A 312 -36.68 17.39 -6.93
CA GLU A 312 -37.68 18.16 -7.67
C GLU A 312 -37.57 17.98 -9.20
N HIS A 313 -36.44 17.44 -9.69
CA HIS A 313 -36.15 17.29 -11.12
C HIS A 313 -36.21 15.85 -11.65
N GLY A 314 -36.26 14.84 -10.77
CA GLY A 314 -36.60 13.44 -11.10
C GLY A 314 -35.46 12.42 -11.06
#